data_AF-A0A1I0G4C4-F1
#
_entry.id   AF-A0A1I0G4C4-F1
#
_cell.length_a   1.000
_cell.length_b   1.000
_cell.length_c   1.000
_cell.angle_alpha   90.00
_cell.angle_beta   90.00
_cell.angle_gamma   90.00
#
_symmetry.space_group_name_H-M   'P 1'
#
loop_
_entity.id
_entity.type
_entity.pdbx_description
1 polymer ?
#
loop_
_entity_poly.entity_id
_entity_poly.type
_entity_poly.pdbx_seq_one_letter_code
_entity_poly.pdbx_strand_id
1 'polypeptide(L)'
;VLGNEKATQAEVDEACDALTRAYLNLRLKPNKDLLADLINKANGLNAASYTANTWAVVENEVIKAQAVLEDPEASEAEVKAAEKALTKALEGLVAKPGNTVDTSTPVKPGDTTANAVKTGDEVPAYGLMASIALMISLIAAKKKKCS
;
A
#
# COMPACT_ATOMS: atom_id res chain seq x y z
N VAL A 1 46.63 30.28 -30.63
CA VAL A 1 45.92 29.06 -30.18
C VAL A 1 46.96 28.16 -29.53
N LEU A 2 46.59 27.44 -28.47
CA LEU A 2 47.40 26.55 -27.60
C LEU A 2 48.06 27.30 -26.44
N GLY A 3 47.63 27.20 -25.19
CA GLY A 3 46.65 26.34 -24.53
C GLY A 3 47.01 26.42 -23.05
N ASN A 4 46.09 26.91 -22.22
CA ASN A 4 46.29 27.16 -20.81
C ASN A 4 46.55 25.83 -20.05
N GLU A 5 47.80 25.38 -20.06
CA GLU A 5 48.23 24.08 -19.53
C GLU A 5 48.79 24.29 -18.12
N LYS A 6 47.88 24.47 -17.17
CA LYS A 6 48.06 24.16 -15.75
C LYS A 6 46.74 24.38 -15.02
N ALA A 7 45.80 23.48 -15.28
CA ALA A 7 45.21 22.85 -14.10
C ALA A 7 46.39 22.16 -13.40
N THR A 8 46.73 22.61 -12.20
CA THR A 8 47.76 21.96 -11.41
C THR A 8 47.34 20.51 -11.18
N GLN A 9 48.30 19.58 -11.09
CA GLN A 9 48.00 18.17 -10.80
C GLN A 9 47.09 18.04 -9.56
N ALA A 10 47.26 18.95 -8.58
CA ALA A 10 46.40 19.06 -7.41
C ALA A 10 44.92 19.33 -7.73
N GLU A 11 44.60 20.21 -8.68
CA GLU A 11 43.21 20.49 -9.09
C GLU A 11 42.60 19.31 -9.84
N VAL A 12 43.40 18.56 -10.60
CA VAL A 12 42.96 17.33 -11.28
C VAL A 12 42.69 16.21 -10.26
N ASP A 13 43.56 16.06 -9.26
CA ASP A 13 43.40 15.06 -8.21
C ASP A 13 42.17 15.38 -7.32
N GLU A 14 41.95 16.65 -6.97
CA GLU A 14 40.77 17.09 -6.21
C GLU A 14 39.46 16.82 -6.98
N ALA A 15 39.45 17.10 -8.30
CA ALA A 15 38.30 16.82 -9.14
C ALA A 15 38.00 15.30 -9.25
N CYS A 16 39.04 14.47 -9.34
CA CYS A 16 38.91 13.01 -9.36
C CYS A 16 38.35 12.46 -8.03
N ASP A 17 38.80 12.99 -6.90
CA ASP A 17 38.31 12.61 -5.57
C ASP A 17 36.85 13.03 -5.36
N ALA A 18 36.50 14.26 -5.78
CA ALA A 18 35.14 14.77 -5.72
C ALA A 18 34.19 13.93 -6.60
N LEU A 19 34.61 13.57 -7.81
CA LEU A 19 33.84 12.72 -8.72
C LEU A 19 33.66 11.31 -8.15
N THR A 20 34.73 10.72 -7.60
CA THR A 20 34.67 9.39 -7.00
C THR A 20 33.72 9.36 -5.80
N ARG A 21 33.78 10.38 -4.94
CA ARG A 21 32.87 10.51 -3.81
C ARG A 21 31.42 10.70 -4.25
N ALA A 22 31.17 11.55 -5.25
CA ALA A 22 29.83 11.75 -5.81
C ALA A 22 29.28 10.45 -6.43
N TYR A 23 30.11 9.69 -7.14
CA TYR A 23 29.74 8.41 -7.73
C TYR A 23 29.42 7.35 -6.67
N LEU A 24 30.23 7.27 -5.60
CA LEU A 24 29.96 6.38 -4.48
C LEU A 24 28.66 6.75 -3.78
N ASN A 25 28.46 8.04 -3.47
CA ASN A 25 27.23 8.53 -2.86
C ASN A 25 26.00 8.23 -3.72
N LEU A 26 26.10 8.33 -5.05
CA LEU A 26 25.00 7.99 -5.95
C LEU A 26 24.68 6.48 -5.94
N ARG A 27 25.70 5.62 -5.93
CA ARG A 27 25.53 4.15 -5.87
C ARG A 27 24.97 3.64 -4.55
N LEU A 28 25.17 4.38 -3.47
CA LEU A 28 24.69 4.03 -2.14
C LEU A 28 23.25 4.48 -1.86
N LYS A 29 22.62 5.27 -2.75
CA LYS A 29 21.24 5.71 -2.57
C LYS A 29 20.29 4.50 -2.62
N PRO A 30 19.51 4.24 -1.56
CA PRO A 30 18.57 3.12 -1.55
C PRO A 30 17.43 3.33 -2.56
N ASN A 31 16.92 2.22 -3.11
CA ASN A 31 15.68 2.25 -3.88
C ASN A 31 14.48 2.46 -2.95
N LYS A 32 13.57 3.37 -3.30
CA LYS A 32 12.36 3.72 -2.54
C LYS A 32 11.04 3.47 -3.31
N ASP A 33 11.10 2.81 -4.46
CA ASP A 33 9.93 2.56 -5.32
C ASP A 33 8.82 1.79 -4.57
N LEU A 34 9.21 0.73 -3.85
CA LEU A 34 8.27 -0.07 -3.05
C LEU A 34 7.62 0.76 -1.93
N LEU A 35 8.40 1.60 -1.25
CA LEU A 35 7.88 2.49 -0.22
C LEU A 35 6.85 3.48 -0.81
N ALA A 36 7.13 4.05 -1.99
CA ALA A 36 6.19 4.93 -2.69
C ALA A 36 4.91 4.19 -3.11
N ASP A 37 5.02 2.96 -3.61
CA ASP A 37 3.88 2.12 -3.97
C ASP A 37 2.99 1.81 -2.76
N LEU A 38 3.58 1.50 -1.60
CA LEU A 38 2.84 1.26 -0.37
C LEU A 38 2.09 2.52 0.11
N ILE A 39 2.71 3.69 0.03
CA ILE A 39 2.07 4.98 0.35
C ILE A 39 0.89 5.23 -0.59
N ASN A 40 1.09 5.05 -1.90
CA ASN A 40 0.03 5.21 -2.89
C ASN A 40 -1.13 4.25 -2.66
N LYS A 41 -0.83 2.98 -2.33
CA LYS A 41 -1.83 1.99 -1.95
C LYS A 41 -2.62 2.44 -0.73
N ALA A 42 -1.95 2.89 0.32
CA ALA A 42 -2.60 3.37 1.55
C ALA A 42 -3.53 4.57 1.27
N ASN A 43 -3.05 5.55 0.48
CA ASN A 43 -3.83 6.73 0.09
C ASN A 43 -5.03 6.40 -0.82
N GLY A 44 -4.98 5.28 -1.55
CA GLY A 44 -6.10 4.78 -2.35
C GLY A 44 -7.19 4.07 -1.55
N LEU A 45 -6.98 3.79 -0.26
CA LEU A 45 -7.97 3.13 0.58
C LEU A 45 -9.04 4.12 1.07
N ASN A 46 -10.27 3.63 1.18
CA ASN A 46 -11.34 4.40 1.81
C ASN A 46 -11.28 4.27 3.34
N ALA A 47 -10.78 5.30 4.02
CA ALA A 47 -10.72 5.40 5.48
C ALA A 47 -12.06 5.05 6.17
N ALA A 48 -13.19 5.40 5.55
CA ALA A 48 -14.50 5.17 6.14
C ALA A 48 -14.84 3.68 6.29
N SER A 49 -14.20 2.82 5.50
CA SER A 49 -14.39 1.36 5.53
C SER A 49 -13.66 0.66 6.68
N TYR A 50 -12.80 1.35 7.44
CA TYR A 50 -11.95 0.75 8.48
C TYR A 50 -12.16 1.36 9.86
N THR A 51 -11.97 0.57 10.91
CA THR A 51 -12.07 1.05 12.30
C THR A 51 -11.08 2.17 12.55
N ALA A 52 -11.51 3.20 13.30
CA ALA A 52 -10.69 4.37 13.58
C ALA A 52 -9.33 4.00 14.22
N ASN A 53 -9.32 3.00 15.09
CA ASN A 53 -8.11 2.54 15.77
C ASN A 53 -7.06 2.00 14.79
N THR A 54 -7.44 1.13 13.87
CA THR A 54 -6.48 0.55 12.90
C THR A 54 -6.13 1.52 11.79
N TRP A 55 -7.08 2.38 11.40
CA TRP A 55 -6.82 3.44 10.44
C TRP A 55 -5.80 4.47 10.95
N ALA A 56 -5.90 4.89 12.21
CA ALA A 56 -4.94 5.84 12.80
C ALA A 56 -3.51 5.29 12.82
N VAL A 57 -3.33 3.97 12.93
CA VAL A 57 -2.01 3.33 12.82
C VAL A 57 -1.48 3.47 11.39
N VAL A 58 -2.30 3.20 10.37
CA VAL A 58 -1.91 3.37 8.96
C VAL A 58 -1.56 4.82 8.66
N GLU A 59 -2.36 5.78 9.10
CA GLU A 59 -2.12 7.21 8.87
C GLU A 59 -0.77 7.66 9.46
N ASN A 60 -0.47 7.23 10.69
CA ASN A 60 0.82 7.52 11.32
C ASN A 60 2.00 6.89 10.54
N GLU A 61 1.88 5.63 10.14
CA GLU A 61 2.94 4.98 9.37
C GLU A 61 3.10 5.55 7.95
N VAL A 62 2.03 6.05 7.32
CA VAL A 62 2.12 6.79 6.05
C VAL A 62 2.91 8.09 6.23
N ILE A 63 2.67 8.85 7.31
CA ILE A 63 3.43 10.09 7.58
C ILE A 63 4.92 9.79 7.75
N LYS A 64 5.27 8.74 8.52
CA LYS A 64 6.68 8.34 8.70
C LYS A 64 7.30 7.84 7.41
N ALA A 65 6.57 7.04 6.64
CA ALA A 65 7.00 6.55 5.34
C ALA A 65 7.24 7.70 4.35
N GLN A 66 6.38 8.73 4.36
CA GLN A 66 6.56 9.92 3.53
C GLN A 66 7.82 10.70 3.92
N ALA A 67 8.09 10.86 5.22
CA ALA A 67 9.32 11.51 5.69
C ALA A 67 10.59 10.78 5.21
N VAL A 68 10.60 9.44 5.27
CA VAL A 68 11.71 8.62 4.76
C VAL A 68 11.79 8.68 3.22
N LEU A 69 10.66 8.74 2.53
CA LEU A 69 10.62 8.87 1.07
C LEU A 69 11.27 10.19 0.61
N GLU A 70 10.94 11.28 1.29
CA GLU A 70 11.39 12.64 0.99
C GLU A 70 12.84 12.93 1.44
N ASP A 71 13.38 12.17 2.38
CA ASP A 71 14.76 12.35 2.87
C ASP A 71 15.81 11.87 1.86
N PRO A 72 16.57 12.76 1.20
CA PRO A 72 17.56 12.37 0.19
C PRO A 72 18.73 11.55 0.75
N GLU A 73 18.94 11.58 2.07
CA GLU A 73 20.03 10.91 2.79
C GLU A 73 19.56 9.66 3.55
N ALA A 74 18.27 9.28 3.43
CA ALA A 74 17.73 8.09 4.07
C ALA A 74 18.56 6.85 3.71
N SER A 75 18.94 6.10 4.73
CA SER A 75 19.69 4.85 4.61
C SER A 75 18.81 3.69 4.16
N GLU A 76 19.43 2.63 3.62
CA GLU A 76 18.71 1.42 3.19
C GLU A 76 17.95 0.77 4.36
N ALA A 77 18.51 0.85 5.56
CA ALA A 77 17.89 0.33 6.77
C ALA A 77 16.61 1.11 7.13
N GLU A 78 16.63 2.44 7.00
CA GLU A 78 15.46 3.29 7.25
C GLU A 78 14.36 3.05 6.22
N VAL A 79 14.71 2.94 4.94
CA VAL A 79 13.74 2.62 3.87
C VAL A 79 13.09 1.26 4.13
N LYS A 80 13.87 0.20 4.38
CA LYS A 80 13.32 -1.13 4.71
C LYS A 80 12.50 -1.14 5.99
N ALA A 81 12.89 -0.36 6.99
CA ALA A 81 12.13 -0.25 8.23
C ALA A 81 10.76 0.40 7.97
N ALA A 82 10.72 1.48 7.18
CA ALA A 82 9.47 2.15 6.79
C ALA A 82 8.57 1.23 5.95
N GLU A 83 9.13 0.51 4.97
CA GLU A 83 8.39 -0.47 4.16
C GLU A 83 7.75 -1.54 5.03
N LYS A 84 8.52 -2.12 5.95
CA LYS A 84 8.04 -3.16 6.87
C LYS A 84 6.96 -2.63 7.82
N ALA A 85 7.15 -1.43 8.36
CA ALA A 85 6.20 -0.81 9.28
C ALA A 85 4.87 -0.51 8.58
N LEU A 86 4.91 0.13 7.41
CA LEU A 86 3.72 0.44 6.63
C LEU A 86 3.01 -0.82 6.13
N THR A 87 3.76 -1.83 5.68
CA THR A 87 3.19 -3.15 5.30
C THR A 87 2.42 -3.76 6.47
N LYS A 88 3.04 -3.80 7.67
CA LYS A 88 2.40 -4.35 8.87
C LYS A 88 1.15 -3.55 9.27
N ALA A 89 1.17 -2.23 9.13
CA ALA A 89 0.01 -1.39 9.42
C ALA A 89 -1.15 -1.69 8.46
N LEU A 90 -0.85 -1.83 7.17
CA LEU A 90 -1.84 -2.18 6.14
C LEU A 90 -2.42 -3.59 6.36
N GLU A 91 -1.60 -4.57 6.73
CA GLU A 91 -2.06 -5.92 7.10
C GLU A 91 -2.90 -5.94 8.38
N GLY A 92 -2.69 -4.97 9.27
CA GLY A 92 -3.42 -4.79 10.53
C GLY A 92 -4.74 -4.03 10.41
N LEU A 93 -5.17 -3.64 9.22
CA LEU A 93 -6.44 -2.94 9.01
C LEU A 93 -7.65 -3.84 9.33
N VAL A 94 -8.56 -3.31 10.14
CA VAL A 94 -9.83 -3.98 10.48
C VAL A 94 -10.98 -3.18 9.90
N ALA A 95 -11.79 -3.82 9.05
CA ALA A 95 -12.97 -3.18 8.47
C ALA A 95 -13.96 -2.74 9.56
N LYS A 96 -14.61 -1.58 9.38
CA LYS A 96 -15.76 -1.25 10.23
C LYS A 96 -16.84 -2.30 10.01
N PRO A 97 -17.58 -2.69 11.05
CA PRO A 97 -18.87 -3.33 10.86
C PRO A 97 -19.78 -2.33 10.13
N GLY A 98 -19.98 -2.50 8.83
CA GLY A 98 -21.08 -1.86 8.13
C GLY A 98 -22.36 -2.64 8.39
N ASN A 99 -23.51 -1.96 8.36
CA ASN A 99 -24.80 -2.62 8.16
C ASN A 99 -24.66 -3.62 7.01
N THR A 100 -24.53 -4.88 7.37
CA THR A 100 -25.02 -5.96 6.55
C THR A 100 -26.51 -5.69 6.38
N VAL A 101 -26.99 -5.76 5.14
CA VAL A 101 -28.30 -6.36 4.92
C VAL A 101 -28.28 -7.65 5.73
N ASP A 102 -29.18 -7.72 6.69
CA ASP A 102 -29.31 -8.79 7.67
C ASP A 102 -29.18 -10.18 7.00
N THR A 103 -28.12 -10.91 7.37
CA THR A 103 -28.21 -12.37 7.49
C THR A 103 -27.59 -12.79 8.81
N SER A 104 -28.05 -12.18 9.89
CA SER A 104 -27.97 -12.73 11.23
C SER A 104 -29.31 -12.50 11.91
N THR A 105 -30.37 -13.06 11.33
CA THR A 105 -31.48 -13.53 12.15
C THR A 105 -30.91 -14.60 13.11
N PRO A 106 -31.17 -14.50 14.42
CA PRO A 106 -30.52 -15.33 15.41
C PRO A 106 -31.15 -16.72 15.41
N VAL A 107 -30.35 -17.78 15.26
CA VAL A 107 -30.79 -19.12 15.68
C VAL A 107 -29.65 -19.87 16.34
N LYS A 108 -29.61 -19.75 17.67
CA LYS A 108 -29.43 -20.93 18.51
C LYS A 108 -30.83 -21.52 18.74
N PRO A 109 -31.12 -22.74 18.30
CA PRO A 109 -32.22 -23.50 18.88
C PRO A 109 -31.68 -24.20 20.13
N GLY A 110 -32.19 -23.82 21.30
CA GLY A 110 -32.36 -24.82 22.34
C GLY A 110 -33.25 -25.94 21.80
N ASP A 111 -32.93 -27.15 22.22
CA ASP A 111 -33.78 -28.33 22.32
C ASP A 111 -35.09 -28.37 21.49
N THR A 112 -35.06 -29.28 20.50
CA THR A 112 -36.13 -30.18 20.08
C THR A 112 -37.56 -29.62 19.96
N THR A 113 -38.11 -29.63 18.74
CA THR A 113 -39.29 -30.46 18.38
C THR A 113 -39.57 -30.40 16.87
N ALA A 114 -39.16 -31.49 16.22
CA ALA A 114 -39.89 -32.28 15.22
C ALA A 114 -40.35 -31.67 13.88
N ASN A 115 -39.77 -32.28 12.83
CA ASN A 115 -40.39 -32.87 11.63
C ASN A 115 -40.10 -32.23 10.27
N ALA A 116 -39.29 -33.00 9.53
CA ALA A 116 -39.46 -33.38 8.14
C ALA A 116 -39.17 -32.33 7.04
N VAL A 117 -37.96 -32.42 6.49
CA VAL A 117 -37.74 -32.69 5.05
C VAL A 117 -36.38 -33.35 4.86
N LYS A 118 -36.36 -34.40 4.06
CA LYS A 118 -35.23 -35.32 3.82
C LYS A 118 -34.86 -35.27 2.34
N THR A 119 -33.70 -34.69 2.04
CA THR A 119 -32.80 -35.01 0.91
C THR A 119 -31.52 -34.21 1.15
N GLY A 120 -30.36 -34.78 1.46
CA GLY A 120 -29.75 -36.00 0.95
C GLY A 120 -28.80 -35.65 -0.20
N ASP A 121 -27.65 -35.05 0.10
CA ASP A 121 -26.35 -35.64 -0.24
C ASP A 121 -25.19 -34.88 0.43
N GLU A 122 -24.36 -35.68 1.09
CA GLU A 122 -23.04 -35.41 1.68
C GLU A 122 -22.04 -34.94 0.58
N VAL A 123 -21.01 -34.12 0.76
CA VAL A 123 -19.85 -34.22 1.68
C VAL A 123 -19.03 -32.89 1.67
N PRO A 124 -18.20 -32.66 2.71
CA PRO A 124 -17.53 -31.40 3.02
C PRO A 124 -16.14 -31.26 2.36
N ALA A 125 -15.50 -30.11 2.60
CA ALA A 125 -14.06 -29.84 2.54
C ALA A 125 -13.60 -28.90 1.41
N TYR A 126 -12.91 -27.84 1.86
CA TYR A 126 -11.84 -27.12 1.18
C TYR A 126 -12.01 -26.79 -0.31
N GLY A 127 -12.39 -25.55 -0.58
CA GLY A 127 -12.26 -24.98 -1.91
C GLY A 127 -12.69 -23.52 -1.94
N LEU A 128 -11.70 -22.63 -2.13
CA LEU A 128 -11.86 -21.39 -2.88
C LEU A 128 -12.96 -21.50 -3.94
N MET A 129 -13.89 -20.55 -4.03
CA MET A 129 -14.41 -20.10 -5.32
C MET A 129 -15.09 -18.73 -5.25
N ALA A 130 -14.39 -17.77 -5.88
CA ALA A 130 -14.90 -16.85 -6.90
C ALA A 130 -15.98 -15.80 -6.57
N SER A 131 -15.55 -14.55 -6.81
CA SER A 131 -16.21 -13.51 -7.62
C SER A 131 -17.28 -12.62 -7.00
N ILE A 132 -16.90 -11.36 -6.74
CA ILE A 132 -17.61 -10.16 -7.23
C ILE A 132 -16.52 -9.16 -7.67
N ALA A 133 -16.03 -9.26 -8.91
CA ALA A 133 -16.54 -8.60 -10.12
C ALA A 133 -16.02 -7.17 -10.30
N LEU A 134 -15.01 -7.07 -11.18
CA LEU A 134 -14.58 -5.87 -11.88
C LEU A 134 -15.78 -5.32 -12.66
N MET A 135 -16.37 -4.21 -12.21
CA MET A 135 -17.41 -3.50 -12.98
C MET A 135 -16.86 -2.16 -13.45
N ILE A 136 -16.23 -2.21 -14.62
CA ILE A 136 -16.24 -1.10 -15.58
C ILE A 136 -17.71 -0.79 -15.86
N SER A 137 -18.21 0.34 -15.35
CA SER A 137 -19.47 0.91 -15.82
C SER A 137 -19.15 2.17 -16.63
N LEU A 138 -18.84 1.96 -17.90
CA LEU A 138 -19.09 2.95 -18.94
C LEU A 138 -20.60 3.18 -19.00
N ILE A 139 -21.08 4.29 -18.44
CA ILE A 139 -22.37 4.86 -18.82
C ILE A 139 -22.08 6.15 -19.58
N ALA A 140 -21.98 6.00 -20.90
CA ALA A 140 -22.17 7.09 -21.84
C ALA A 140 -23.63 7.03 -22.32
N ALA A 141 -24.44 8.04 -21.95
CA ALA A 141 -25.55 8.52 -22.79
C ALA A 141 -26.15 9.86 -22.30
N LYS A 142 -25.63 10.94 -22.88
CA LYS A 142 -26.33 12.10 -23.47
C LYS A 142 -27.77 12.45 -23.01
N LYS A 143 -27.95 13.74 -22.66
CA LYS A 143 -28.90 14.75 -23.22
C LYS A 143 -28.98 15.93 -22.20
N LYS A 144 -28.97 17.23 -22.49
CA LYS A 144 -28.98 18.12 -23.67
C LYS A 144 -28.59 19.53 -23.17
N LYS A 145 -27.73 20.22 -23.93
CA LYS A 145 -27.91 21.57 -24.53
C LYS A 145 -28.39 22.77 -23.66
N CYS A 146 -27.55 23.82 -23.69
CA CYS A 146 -27.81 25.27 -23.55
C CYS A 146 -28.12 25.89 -22.18
N SER A 147 -27.22 26.76 -21.73
CA SER A 147 -27.50 28.20 -21.51
C SER A 147 -26.25 29.00 -21.92
#